data_AF-A0A4S4LBQ4-F1
#
_entry.id   AF-A0A4S4LBQ4-F1
#
_cell.length_a   1.000
_cell.length_b   1.000
_cell.length_c   1.000
_cell.angle_alpha   90.00
_cell.angle_beta   90.00
_cell.angle_gamma   90.00
#
_symmetry.space_group_name_H-M   'P 1'
#
loop_
_entity.id
_entity.type
_entity.pdbx_description
1 polymer ?
#
loop_
_entity_poly.entity_id
_entity_poly.type
_entity_poly.pdbx_seq_one_letter_code
_entity_poly.pdbx_strand_id
1 'polypeptide(L)'
;MAIPFPPAGHIEDSPKRIRVLFGKQYIVDTKKAKLAWQHQYYPNLFFPTSEVPEKFLHSTSVGENADTYDIVVGDKRAENAAIIFKAGVFQGLIKIVFGAMDAWFEEDDQIFVHPKDPYKRVDVSQSSRHVRVEIDGIEVGNTTKPRLLFETGLPVRTYMPKTDVRMDLLEPTDLTTECPYKGVANYYSVNLPSGKTSENVVWWYRSPLPACTEVRGFVAFYDEKVDVWVDGEKVKRP
;
A
#
# COMPACT_ATOMS: atom_id res chain seq x y z
N MET A 1 -1.94 4.41 25.30
CA MET A 1 -1.28 5.48 24.50
C MET A 1 -1.07 4.90 23.11
N ALA A 2 -1.40 5.65 22.05
CA ALA A 2 -1.18 5.20 20.67
C ALA A 2 0.30 4.88 20.42
N ILE A 3 0.60 3.79 19.72
CA ILE A 3 1.97 3.43 19.33
C ILE A 3 2.14 3.82 17.85
N PRO A 4 2.81 4.94 17.51
CA PRO A 4 2.86 5.44 16.14
C PRO A 4 3.61 4.52 15.16
N PHE A 5 4.43 3.60 15.68
CA PHE A 5 5.14 2.57 14.93
C PHE A 5 4.99 1.22 15.62
N PRO A 6 3.82 0.55 15.48
CA PRO A 6 3.60 -0.71 16.15
C PRO A 6 4.62 -1.78 15.73
N PRO A 7 5.27 -2.47 16.69
CA PRO A 7 6.21 -3.53 16.37
C PRO A 7 5.48 -4.77 15.85
N ALA A 8 6.24 -5.69 15.24
CA ALA A 8 5.73 -7.02 14.93
C ALA A 8 5.25 -7.72 16.22
N GLY A 9 4.08 -8.34 16.15
CA GLY A 9 3.38 -8.95 17.29
C GLY A 9 2.40 -8.03 18.01
N HIS A 10 2.33 -6.73 17.66
CA HIS A 10 1.31 -5.83 18.20
C HIS A 10 -0.08 -6.18 17.68
N ILE A 11 -1.07 -6.09 18.58
CA ILE A 11 -2.49 -6.32 18.29
C ILE A 11 -3.30 -5.25 19.01
N GLU A 12 -4.29 -4.69 18.32
CA GLU A 12 -5.31 -3.84 18.93
C GLU A 12 -6.69 -4.09 18.33
N ASP A 13 -7.72 -3.62 19.02
CA ASP A 13 -9.08 -3.65 18.50
C ASP A 13 -9.24 -2.70 17.32
N SER A 14 -9.84 -3.19 16.23
CA SER A 14 -10.34 -2.31 15.18
C SER A 14 -11.57 -1.57 15.72
N PRO A 15 -11.62 -0.23 15.66
CA PRO A 15 -12.82 0.51 16.05
C PRO A 15 -13.95 0.39 15.02
N LYS A 16 -13.67 -0.19 13.83
CA LYS A 16 -14.59 -0.26 12.70
C LYS A 16 -15.26 -1.63 12.61
N ARG A 17 -16.51 -1.65 12.13
CA ARG A 17 -17.15 -2.85 11.60
C ARG A 17 -16.39 -3.32 10.37
N ILE A 18 -16.09 -4.61 10.29
CA ILE A 18 -15.38 -5.22 9.17
C ILE A 18 -16.29 -6.27 8.53
N ARG A 19 -16.38 -6.23 7.20
CA ARG A 19 -17.17 -7.18 6.41
C ARG A 19 -16.31 -7.79 5.33
N VAL A 20 -16.37 -9.12 5.20
CA VAL A 20 -15.59 -9.88 4.21
C VAL A 20 -16.56 -10.62 3.30
N LEU A 21 -16.52 -10.31 2.02
CA LEU A 21 -17.38 -10.90 1.01
C LEU A 21 -16.63 -11.99 0.25
N PHE A 22 -17.26 -13.17 0.13
CA PHE A 22 -16.78 -14.25 -0.72
C PHE A 22 -17.94 -15.09 -1.23
N GLY A 23 -17.94 -15.41 -2.54
CA GLY A 23 -18.99 -16.24 -3.13
C GLY A 23 -20.40 -15.63 -3.00
N LYS A 24 -20.50 -14.29 -3.08
CA LYS A 24 -21.73 -13.50 -2.88
C LYS A 24 -22.32 -13.56 -1.46
N GLN A 25 -21.57 -14.05 -0.48
CA GLN A 25 -21.97 -14.07 0.92
C GLN A 25 -20.95 -13.34 1.80
N TYR A 26 -21.43 -12.60 2.80
CA TYR A 26 -20.56 -12.09 3.85
C TYR A 26 -20.17 -13.26 4.77
N ILE A 27 -18.92 -13.69 4.69
CA ILE A 27 -18.37 -14.75 5.54
C ILE A 27 -17.92 -14.21 6.90
N VAL A 28 -17.71 -12.89 6.98
CA VAL A 28 -17.48 -12.14 8.23
C VAL A 28 -18.28 -10.86 8.16
N ASP A 29 -18.92 -10.50 9.28
CA ASP A 29 -19.57 -9.22 9.50
C ASP A 29 -19.53 -8.93 11.02
N THR A 30 -18.54 -8.16 11.47
CA THR A 30 -18.23 -8.04 12.90
C THR A 30 -17.67 -6.68 13.30
N LYS A 31 -17.87 -6.31 14.57
CA LYS A 31 -17.20 -5.18 15.23
C LYS A 31 -16.05 -5.61 16.15
N LYS A 32 -15.69 -6.91 16.15
CA LYS A 32 -14.64 -7.48 17.00
C LYS A 32 -13.36 -7.81 16.24
N ALA A 33 -13.19 -7.24 15.04
CA ALA A 33 -11.98 -7.41 14.26
C ALA A 33 -10.78 -6.80 15.00
N LYS A 34 -9.60 -7.36 14.75
CA LYS A 34 -8.32 -6.91 15.30
C LYS A 34 -7.44 -6.38 14.18
N LEU A 35 -6.72 -5.30 14.46
CA LEU A 35 -5.57 -4.89 13.67
C LEU A 35 -4.34 -5.57 14.27
N ALA A 36 -3.63 -6.36 13.47
CA ALA A 36 -2.48 -7.14 13.90
C ALA A 36 -1.26 -6.87 13.00
N TRP A 37 -0.14 -6.46 13.59
CA TRP A 37 1.09 -6.17 12.87
C TRP A 37 1.97 -7.42 12.89
N GLN A 38 2.05 -8.12 11.76
CA GLN A 38 3.03 -9.20 11.58
C GLN A 38 4.42 -8.65 11.20
N HIS A 39 4.49 -7.37 10.83
CA HIS A 39 5.68 -6.59 10.55
C HIS A 39 5.40 -5.11 10.86
N GLN A 40 6.42 -4.26 10.89
CA GLN A 40 6.29 -2.84 11.25
C GLN A 40 5.55 -1.94 10.22
N TYR A 41 5.34 -2.40 8.99
CA TYR A 41 4.92 -1.51 7.91
C TYR A 41 3.42 -1.23 7.83
N TYR A 42 2.56 -2.18 8.17
CA TYR A 42 1.10 -2.04 8.13
C TYR A 42 0.42 -3.20 8.89
N PRO A 43 -0.81 -3.01 9.39
CA PRO A 43 -1.58 -4.09 10.01
C PRO A 43 -2.24 -5.00 8.98
N ASN A 44 -2.60 -6.19 9.44
CA ASN A 44 -3.54 -7.09 8.78
C ASN A 44 -4.82 -7.18 9.63
N LEU A 45 -5.95 -7.54 9.00
CA LEU A 45 -7.19 -7.83 9.70
C LEU A 45 -7.19 -9.28 10.19
N PHE A 46 -7.38 -9.43 11.50
CA PHE A 46 -7.55 -10.70 12.18
C PHE A 46 -8.91 -10.71 12.88
N PHE A 47 -9.43 -11.89 13.16
CA PHE A 47 -10.71 -12.05 13.85
C PHE A 47 -10.57 -13.08 14.97
N PRO A 48 -11.32 -12.96 16.08
CA PRO A 48 -11.59 -14.12 16.92
C PRO A 48 -12.17 -15.24 16.06
N THR A 49 -11.76 -16.50 16.28
CA THR A 49 -12.25 -17.63 15.47
C THR A 49 -13.77 -17.75 15.47
N SER A 50 -14.44 -17.35 16.56
CA SER A 50 -15.90 -17.32 16.67
C SER A 50 -16.62 -16.37 15.70
N GLU A 51 -15.91 -15.40 15.11
CA GLU A 51 -16.48 -14.43 14.17
C GLU A 51 -16.45 -14.96 12.71
N VAL A 52 -15.83 -16.11 12.46
CA VAL A 52 -15.80 -16.77 11.14
C VAL A 52 -16.55 -18.11 11.24
N PRO A 53 -17.74 -18.26 10.64
CA PRO A 53 -18.50 -19.50 10.72
C PRO A 53 -17.74 -20.71 10.17
N GLU A 54 -17.62 -21.77 10.98
CA GLU A 54 -16.88 -22.99 10.64
C GLU A 54 -17.35 -23.66 9.34
N LYS A 55 -18.63 -23.49 8.98
CA LYS A 55 -19.19 -24.01 7.72
C LYS A 55 -18.48 -23.52 6.45
N PHE A 56 -17.73 -22.42 6.53
CA PHE A 56 -16.95 -21.90 5.41
C PHE A 56 -15.51 -22.42 5.39
N LEU A 57 -15.04 -23.04 6.47
CA LEU A 57 -13.65 -23.42 6.66
C LEU A 57 -13.46 -24.91 6.34
N HIS A 58 -12.58 -25.20 5.38
CA HIS A 58 -12.19 -26.56 5.05
C HIS A 58 -10.69 -26.74 5.34
N SER A 59 -10.36 -27.56 6.34
CA SER A 59 -8.96 -27.76 6.75
C SER A 59 -8.13 -28.33 5.60
N THR A 60 -6.99 -27.70 5.32
CA THR A 60 -6.01 -28.18 4.32
C THR A 60 -4.71 -28.63 4.94
N SER A 61 -4.27 -27.99 6.03
CA SER A 61 -3.13 -28.44 6.80
C SER A 61 -3.33 -28.19 8.28
N VAL A 62 -2.88 -29.15 9.08
CA VAL A 62 -2.84 -29.06 10.54
C VAL A 62 -1.37 -29.00 10.93
N GLY A 63 -0.95 -27.86 11.47
CA GLY A 63 0.43 -27.63 11.91
C GLY A 63 0.54 -27.69 13.44
N GLU A 64 1.75 -27.59 13.98
CA GLU A 64 1.93 -27.48 15.43
C GLU A 64 1.39 -26.14 15.96
N ASN A 65 1.76 -25.04 15.29
CA ASN A 65 1.49 -23.68 15.76
C ASN A 65 0.32 -22.99 15.05
N ALA A 66 -0.10 -23.48 13.88
CA ALA A 66 -1.19 -22.91 13.12
C ALA A 66 -1.79 -23.96 12.17
N ASP A 67 -3.08 -23.80 11.87
CA ASP A 67 -3.81 -24.61 10.92
C ASP A 67 -4.22 -23.74 9.73
N THR A 68 -4.12 -24.29 8.53
CA THR A 68 -4.50 -23.61 7.28
C THR A 68 -5.80 -24.21 6.75
N TYR A 69 -6.65 -23.35 6.20
CA TYR A 69 -7.96 -23.69 5.70
C TYR A 69 -8.17 -23.05 4.33
N ASP A 70 -8.90 -23.77 3.48
CA ASP A 70 -9.61 -23.17 2.37
C ASP A 70 -10.87 -22.47 2.88
N ILE A 71 -11.28 -21.43 2.18
CA ILE A 71 -12.58 -20.80 2.36
C ILE A 71 -13.50 -21.24 1.22
N VAL A 72 -14.65 -21.83 1.55
CA VAL A 72 -15.59 -22.38 0.58
C VAL A 72 -16.99 -21.79 0.80
N VAL A 73 -17.59 -21.28 -0.27
CA VAL A 73 -18.97 -20.77 -0.29
C VAL A 73 -19.65 -21.27 -1.56
N GLY A 74 -20.58 -22.22 -1.40
CA GLY A 74 -21.17 -22.94 -2.54
C GLY A 74 -20.07 -23.66 -3.33
N ASP A 75 -20.04 -23.43 -4.65
CA ASP A 75 -19.03 -24.02 -5.54
C ASP A 75 -17.71 -23.24 -5.59
N LYS A 76 -17.64 -22.07 -4.94
CA LYS A 76 -16.45 -21.23 -4.96
C LYS A 76 -15.51 -21.60 -3.82
N ARG A 77 -14.23 -21.77 -4.13
CA ARG A 77 -13.15 -22.11 -3.20
C ARG A 77 -12.00 -21.12 -3.34
N ALA A 78 -11.50 -20.64 -2.22
CA ALA A 78 -10.24 -19.92 -2.11
C ALA A 78 -9.26 -20.80 -1.34
N GLU A 79 -8.21 -21.26 -2.02
CA GLU A 79 -7.25 -22.21 -1.47
C GLU A 79 -6.30 -21.55 -0.47
N ASN A 80 -6.05 -22.21 0.66
CA ASN A 80 -5.16 -21.75 1.74
C ASN A 80 -5.43 -20.29 2.19
N ALA A 81 -6.71 -19.90 2.19
CA ALA A 81 -7.15 -18.53 2.35
C ALA A 81 -7.37 -18.12 3.81
N ALA A 82 -7.31 -19.06 4.76
CA ALA A 82 -7.46 -18.79 6.19
C ALA A 82 -6.39 -19.50 7.02
N ILE A 83 -5.91 -18.85 8.07
CA ILE A 83 -4.93 -19.38 9.02
C ILE A 83 -5.44 -19.15 10.43
N ILE A 84 -5.65 -20.24 11.19
CA ILE A 84 -5.96 -20.18 12.63
C ILE A 84 -4.66 -20.39 13.41
N PHE A 85 -4.33 -19.45 14.29
CA PHE A 85 -3.13 -19.53 15.12
C PHE A 85 -3.44 -20.24 16.44
N LYS A 86 -2.65 -21.28 16.75
CA LYS A 86 -2.81 -22.11 17.96
C LYS A 86 -1.83 -21.76 19.08
N ALA A 87 -0.78 -21.02 18.75
CA ALA A 87 0.25 -20.59 19.69
C ALA A 87 0.74 -19.18 19.38
N GLY A 88 1.53 -18.63 20.30
CA GLY A 88 2.13 -17.30 20.18
C GLY A 88 1.13 -16.16 20.40
N VAL A 89 1.57 -14.94 20.09
CA VAL A 89 0.79 -13.71 20.38
C VAL A 89 -0.54 -13.62 19.63
N PHE A 90 -0.70 -14.34 18.52
CA PHE A 90 -1.93 -14.38 17.72
C PHE A 90 -2.85 -15.55 18.07
N GLN A 91 -2.53 -16.35 19.10
CA GLN A 91 -3.32 -17.52 19.49
C GLN A 91 -4.81 -17.21 19.63
N GLY A 92 -5.65 -18.08 19.07
CA GLY A 92 -7.11 -17.94 19.10
C GLY A 92 -7.68 -16.96 18.07
N LEU A 93 -6.83 -16.38 17.23
CA LEU A 93 -7.24 -15.56 16.10
C LEU A 93 -7.15 -16.33 14.78
N ILE A 94 -7.98 -15.92 13.83
CA ILE A 94 -7.94 -16.32 12.43
C ILE A 94 -7.56 -15.12 11.56
N LYS A 95 -6.57 -15.31 10.68
CA LYS A 95 -6.25 -14.41 9.59
C LYS A 95 -6.90 -14.93 8.32
N ILE A 96 -7.58 -14.04 7.59
CA ILE A 96 -8.03 -14.32 6.22
C ILE A 96 -7.09 -13.62 5.26
N VAL A 97 -6.63 -14.31 4.21
CA VAL A 97 -5.75 -13.77 3.17
C VAL A 97 -6.53 -12.72 2.38
N PHE A 98 -6.09 -11.46 2.46
CA PHE A 98 -6.83 -10.32 1.93
C PHE A 98 -7.19 -10.48 0.45
N GLY A 99 -6.19 -10.75 -0.39
CA GLY A 99 -6.37 -10.90 -1.84
C GLY A 99 -7.08 -12.19 -2.30
N ALA A 100 -7.42 -13.10 -1.38
CA ALA A 100 -8.15 -14.33 -1.72
C ALA A 100 -9.68 -14.12 -1.71
N MET A 101 -10.16 -13.02 -1.13
CA MET A 101 -11.58 -12.72 -0.98
C MET A 101 -12.09 -11.80 -2.09
N ASP A 102 -13.42 -11.76 -2.29
CA ASP A 102 -14.02 -10.97 -3.36
C ASP A 102 -14.00 -9.48 -3.07
N ALA A 103 -14.25 -9.11 -1.82
CA ALA A 103 -14.19 -7.74 -1.36
C ALA A 103 -14.08 -7.67 0.17
N TRP A 104 -13.50 -6.56 0.63
CA TRP A 104 -13.40 -6.20 2.04
C TRP A 104 -14.01 -4.83 2.23
N PHE A 105 -14.72 -4.64 3.35
CA PHE A 105 -15.32 -3.37 3.71
C PHE A 105 -14.96 -3.00 5.15
N GLU A 106 -14.57 -1.73 5.32
CA GLU A 106 -14.55 -1.05 6.61
C GLU A 106 -15.81 -0.20 6.70
N GLU A 107 -16.65 -0.49 7.69
CA GLU A 107 -18.06 -0.08 7.69
C GLU A 107 -18.74 -0.54 6.38
N ASP A 108 -19.07 0.40 5.50
CA ASP A 108 -19.64 0.15 4.17
C ASP A 108 -18.71 0.63 3.03
N ASP A 109 -17.52 1.14 3.36
CA ASP A 109 -16.53 1.56 2.39
C ASP A 109 -15.63 0.39 2.00
N GLN A 110 -15.55 0.09 0.70
CA GLN A 110 -14.67 -0.95 0.21
C GLN A 110 -13.20 -0.55 0.40
N ILE A 111 -12.41 -1.47 0.94
CA ILE A 111 -10.95 -1.33 1.08
C ILE A 111 -10.23 -2.34 0.19
N PHE A 112 -8.96 -2.08 -0.12
CA PHE A 112 -8.16 -2.88 -1.05
C PHE A 112 -6.70 -2.97 -0.57
N VAL A 113 -5.97 -3.99 -1.05
CA VAL A 113 -4.60 -4.38 -0.63
C VAL A 113 -4.49 -4.83 0.83
N HIS A 114 -4.73 -3.93 1.79
CA HIS A 114 -4.64 -4.16 3.23
C HIS A 114 -5.39 -3.03 3.98
N PRO A 115 -5.79 -3.23 5.26
CA PRO A 115 -6.40 -2.15 6.05
C PRO A 115 -5.44 -0.97 6.21
N LYS A 116 -5.98 0.25 6.28
CA LYS A 116 -5.16 1.43 6.59
C LYS A 116 -4.70 1.36 8.04
N ASP A 117 -3.40 1.47 8.24
CA ASP A 117 -2.80 1.70 9.55
C ASP A 117 -3.36 3.01 10.16
N PRO A 118 -3.98 2.97 11.35
CA PRO A 118 -4.58 4.14 12.00
C PRO A 118 -3.55 5.23 12.35
N TYR A 119 -2.27 4.85 12.47
CA TYR A 119 -1.16 5.75 12.81
C TYR A 119 -0.46 6.33 11.58
N LYS A 120 -0.76 5.81 10.38
CA LYS A 120 -0.26 6.40 9.14
C LYS A 120 -1.10 7.58 8.70
N ARG A 121 -0.40 8.62 8.27
CA ARG A 121 -0.95 9.81 7.63
C ARG A 121 -0.19 10.06 6.35
N VAL A 122 -0.91 10.60 5.37
CA VAL A 122 -0.33 11.16 4.16
C VAL A 122 -0.78 12.60 4.09
N ASP A 123 0.17 13.50 3.89
CA ASP A 123 -0.04 14.93 3.72
C ASP A 123 0.65 15.38 2.44
N VAL A 124 0.00 16.28 1.70
CA VAL A 124 0.53 16.81 0.45
C VAL A 124 0.53 18.33 0.53
N SER A 125 1.71 18.91 0.52
CA SER A 125 1.90 20.36 0.58
C SER A 125 2.45 20.90 -0.73
N GLN A 126 1.90 22.02 -1.20
CA GLN A 126 2.56 22.81 -2.23
C GLN A 126 3.83 23.44 -1.65
N SER A 127 4.89 23.47 -2.46
CA SER A 127 6.14 24.15 -2.10
C SER A 127 6.62 25.02 -3.25
N SER A 128 7.41 26.04 -2.92
CA SER A 128 8.09 26.94 -3.86
C SER A 128 9.59 26.62 -4.03
N ARG A 129 10.05 25.51 -3.44
CA ARG A 129 11.44 25.05 -3.60
C ARG A 129 11.73 24.76 -5.06
N HIS A 130 12.92 25.14 -5.51
CA HIS A 130 13.42 24.76 -6.83
C HIS A 130 13.97 23.34 -6.77
N VAL A 131 13.31 22.41 -7.46
CA VAL A 131 13.70 21.00 -7.49
C VAL A 131 14.08 20.60 -8.89
N ARG A 132 15.26 20.00 -9.02
CA ARG A 132 15.84 19.53 -10.28
C ARG A 132 16.29 18.09 -10.15
N VAL A 133 15.97 17.28 -11.15
CA VAL A 133 16.25 15.84 -11.16
C VAL A 133 17.10 15.51 -12.38
N GLU A 134 18.18 14.78 -12.17
CA GLU A 134 19.03 14.24 -13.24
C GLU A 134 19.16 12.72 -13.16
N ILE A 135 19.39 12.12 -14.33
CA ILE A 135 19.80 10.72 -14.47
C ILE A 135 21.02 10.71 -15.39
N ASP A 136 22.15 10.17 -14.89
CA ASP A 136 23.43 10.14 -15.60
C ASP A 136 23.85 11.50 -16.20
N GLY A 137 23.63 12.59 -15.44
CA GLY A 137 23.97 13.96 -15.83
C GLY A 137 23.00 14.63 -16.82
N ILE A 138 21.92 13.94 -17.21
CA ILE A 138 20.87 14.49 -18.06
C ILE A 138 19.72 14.98 -17.18
N GLU A 139 19.37 16.26 -17.28
CA GLU A 139 18.20 16.82 -16.60
C GLU A 139 16.92 16.22 -17.19
N VAL A 140 16.15 15.55 -16.32
CA VAL A 140 14.88 14.91 -16.67
C VAL A 140 13.67 15.66 -16.09
N GLY A 141 13.88 16.54 -15.11
CA GLY A 141 12.82 17.41 -14.58
C GLY A 141 13.38 18.62 -13.84
N ASN A 142 12.65 19.73 -13.87
CA ASN A 142 13.04 21.00 -13.26
C ASN A 142 11.79 21.85 -12.94
N THR A 143 11.47 22.05 -11.65
CA THR A 143 10.24 22.73 -11.21
C THR A 143 10.48 23.66 -10.03
N THR A 144 9.69 24.74 -9.95
CA THR A 144 9.60 25.64 -8.78
C THR A 144 8.25 25.56 -8.07
N LYS A 145 7.41 24.59 -8.47
CA LYS A 145 6.04 24.39 -7.96
C LYS A 145 5.77 22.92 -7.60
N PRO A 146 6.68 22.22 -6.89
CA PRO A 146 6.46 20.82 -6.53
C PRO A 146 5.31 20.64 -5.54
N ARG A 147 4.80 19.41 -5.49
CA ARG A 147 4.00 18.88 -4.39
C ARG A 147 4.88 17.97 -3.55
N LEU A 148 5.07 18.29 -2.28
CA LEU A 148 5.82 17.48 -1.33
C LEU A 148 4.84 16.56 -0.61
N LEU A 149 5.02 15.25 -0.75
CA LEU A 149 4.22 14.24 -0.06
C LEU A 149 4.98 13.73 1.15
N PHE A 150 4.37 13.91 2.32
CA PHE A 150 4.84 13.41 3.60
C PHE A 150 4.01 12.19 3.99
N GLU A 151 4.67 11.09 4.32
CA GLU A 151 4.01 9.87 4.77
C GLU A 151 4.69 9.35 6.03
N THR A 152 3.89 8.99 7.04
CA THR A 152 4.41 8.54 8.34
C THR A 152 5.46 7.43 8.16
N GLY A 153 6.69 7.71 8.58
CA GLY A 153 7.79 6.75 8.57
C GLY A 153 8.48 6.53 7.23
N LEU A 154 8.13 7.27 6.18
CA LEU A 154 8.76 7.17 4.85
C LEU A 154 9.48 8.46 4.45
N PRO A 155 10.48 8.39 3.54
CA PRO A 155 11.08 9.56 2.94
C PRO A 155 10.04 10.46 2.26
N VAL A 156 10.26 11.77 2.33
CA VAL A 156 9.43 12.75 1.60
C VAL A 156 9.60 12.52 0.11
N ARG A 157 8.48 12.40 -0.62
CA ARG A 157 8.52 12.26 -2.08
C ARG A 157 8.12 13.56 -2.74
N THR A 158 8.94 13.99 -3.71
CA THR A 158 8.67 15.17 -4.51
C THR A 158 7.91 14.79 -5.77
N TYR A 159 6.71 15.35 -5.90
CA TYR A 159 5.89 15.25 -7.10
C TYR A 159 6.08 16.51 -7.94
N MET A 160 6.55 16.34 -9.17
CA MET A 160 6.75 17.39 -10.16
C MET A 160 5.58 17.38 -11.16
N PRO A 161 5.03 18.53 -11.54
CA PRO A 161 3.97 18.55 -12.56
C PRO A 161 4.55 18.02 -13.88
N LYS A 162 3.79 17.22 -14.62
CA LYS A 162 4.27 16.62 -15.89
C LYS A 162 4.77 17.67 -16.90
N THR A 163 4.27 18.90 -16.83
CA THR A 163 4.71 20.02 -17.69
C THR A 163 6.15 20.47 -17.45
N ASP A 164 6.71 20.14 -16.29
CA ASP A 164 8.04 20.55 -15.85
C ASP A 164 9.04 19.36 -15.93
N VAL A 165 8.63 18.29 -16.60
CA VAL A 165 9.38 17.04 -16.77
C VAL A 165 9.58 16.79 -18.27
N ARG A 166 10.75 16.25 -18.64
CA ARG A 166 11.08 15.84 -20.01
C ARG A 166 10.32 14.59 -20.41
N MET A 167 9.01 14.75 -20.61
CA MET A 167 8.10 13.67 -20.98
C MET A 167 8.48 12.98 -22.30
N ASP A 168 9.26 13.64 -23.17
CA ASP A 168 9.84 13.06 -24.38
C ASP A 168 10.88 11.96 -24.12
N LEU A 169 11.43 11.90 -22.90
CA LEU A 169 12.34 10.83 -22.46
C LEU A 169 11.62 9.69 -21.73
N LEU A 170 10.32 9.83 -21.44
CA LEU A 170 9.56 8.88 -20.62
C LEU A 170 8.75 7.92 -21.50
N GLU A 171 8.97 6.62 -21.29
CA GLU A 171 8.22 5.54 -21.92
C GLU A 171 7.29 4.88 -20.90
N PRO A 172 5.95 4.83 -21.13
CA PRO A 172 5.03 4.19 -20.19
C PRO A 172 5.29 2.68 -20.11
N THR A 173 5.09 2.10 -18.93
CA THR A 173 5.23 0.65 -18.72
C THR A 173 3.92 0.03 -18.24
N ASP A 174 3.83 -1.30 -18.40
CA ASP A 174 2.69 -2.08 -17.89
C ASP A 174 2.75 -2.30 -16.36
N LEU A 175 3.83 -1.85 -15.70
CA LEU A 175 3.95 -2.00 -14.26
C LEU A 175 2.91 -1.12 -13.55
N THR A 176 2.18 -1.74 -12.62
CA THR A 176 1.34 -1.04 -11.66
C THR A 176 1.56 -1.56 -10.26
N THR A 177 1.47 -0.68 -9.27
CA THR A 177 1.48 -1.06 -7.86
C THR A 177 0.30 -0.41 -7.15
N GLU A 178 -0.20 -1.05 -6.10
CA GLU A 178 -1.38 -0.60 -5.39
C GLU A 178 -1.02 -0.15 -3.97
N CYS A 179 -1.62 0.96 -3.55
CA CYS A 179 -1.45 1.52 -2.21
C CYS A 179 -2.80 1.95 -1.66
N PRO A 180 -3.22 1.49 -0.46
CA PRO A 180 -4.52 1.85 0.10
C PRO A 180 -4.65 3.35 0.45
N TYR A 181 -3.53 4.09 0.48
CA TYR A 181 -3.51 5.52 0.77
C TYR A 181 -3.53 6.39 -0.49
N LYS A 182 -2.87 5.95 -1.57
CA LYS A 182 -2.61 6.78 -2.76
C LYS A 182 -3.40 6.32 -3.98
N GLY A 183 -3.77 5.04 -4.06
CA GLY A 183 -4.42 4.43 -5.21
C GLY A 183 -3.47 3.54 -6.00
N VAL A 184 -3.74 3.40 -7.31
CA VAL A 184 -2.92 2.61 -8.23
C VAL A 184 -1.86 3.51 -8.87
N ALA A 185 -0.59 3.19 -8.62
CA ALA A 185 0.54 3.83 -9.26
C ALA A 185 0.77 3.23 -10.65
N ASN A 186 1.08 4.08 -11.61
CA ASN A 186 1.54 3.75 -12.95
C ASN A 186 2.98 4.23 -13.11
N TYR A 187 3.73 3.59 -14.00
CA TYR A 187 5.17 3.82 -14.11
C TYR A 187 5.60 4.28 -15.50
N TYR A 188 6.71 5.01 -15.54
CA TYR A 188 7.49 5.26 -16.74
C TYR A 188 8.93 4.78 -16.53
N SER A 189 9.52 4.24 -17.59
CA SER A 189 10.97 4.14 -17.75
C SER A 189 11.51 5.41 -18.39
N VAL A 190 12.78 5.73 -18.14
CA VAL A 190 13.45 6.89 -18.77
C VAL A 190 14.49 6.40 -19.77
N ASN A 191 14.31 6.75 -21.04
CA ASN A 191 15.22 6.45 -22.14
C ASN A 191 16.17 7.64 -22.33
N LEU A 192 17.47 7.42 -22.08
CA LEU A 192 18.47 8.48 -22.18
C LEU A 192 19.03 8.58 -23.61
N PRO A 193 19.51 9.76 -24.03
CA PRO A 193 20.18 9.93 -25.33
C PRO A 193 21.40 9.03 -25.54
N SER A 194 22.01 8.53 -24.45
CA SER A 194 23.10 7.56 -24.49
C SER A 194 22.66 6.15 -24.92
N GLY A 195 21.36 5.89 -25.04
CA GLY A 195 20.78 4.57 -25.29
C GLY A 195 20.53 3.73 -24.04
N LYS A 196 20.93 4.21 -22.85
CA LYS A 196 20.64 3.55 -21.57
C LYS A 196 19.20 3.83 -21.14
N THR A 197 18.56 2.83 -20.53
CA THR A 197 17.21 2.93 -19.96
C THR A 197 17.25 2.79 -18.45
N SER A 198 16.60 3.71 -17.75
CA SER A 198 16.31 3.60 -16.31
C SER A 198 14.89 3.08 -16.12
N GLU A 199 14.77 1.78 -15.87
CA GLU A 199 13.48 1.09 -15.83
C GLU A 199 12.62 1.49 -14.62
N ASN A 200 11.34 1.78 -14.88
CA ASN A 200 10.32 2.05 -13.86
C ASN A 200 10.78 3.05 -12.78
N VAL A 201 11.59 4.04 -13.17
CA VAL A 201 12.22 4.98 -12.23
C VAL A 201 11.27 6.13 -11.83
N VAL A 202 10.22 6.34 -12.63
CA VAL A 202 9.20 7.36 -12.41
C VAL A 202 7.86 6.69 -12.13
N TRP A 203 7.12 7.16 -11.14
CA TRP A 203 5.74 6.75 -10.93
C TRP A 203 4.78 7.95 -10.87
N TRP A 204 3.51 7.67 -11.09
CA TRP A 204 2.43 8.66 -11.02
C TRP A 204 1.10 7.98 -10.71
N TYR A 205 0.11 8.77 -10.33
CA TYR A 205 -1.24 8.28 -10.05
C TYR A 205 -2.21 8.90 -11.05
N ARG A 206 -2.83 8.06 -11.90
CA ARG A 206 -3.87 8.51 -12.84
C ARG A 206 -5.10 9.02 -12.11
N SER A 207 -5.55 8.25 -11.12
CA SER A 207 -6.69 8.57 -10.27
C SER A 207 -6.27 8.38 -8.80
N PRO A 208 -5.58 9.36 -8.20
CA PRO A 208 -5.22 9.27 -6.79
C PRO A 208 -6.47 9.23 -5.91
N LEU A 209 -6.34 8.59 -4.75
CA LEU A 209 -7.38 8.59 -3.72
C LEU A 209 -7.58 9.99 -3.10
N PRO A 210 -8.73 10.26 -2.44
CA PRO A 210 -9.08 11.60 -1.93
C PRO A 210 -7.98 12.29 -1.10
N ALA A 211 -7.27 11.55 -0.26
CA ALA A 211 -6.21 12.10 0.58
C ALA A 211 -4.96 12.58 -0.20
N CYS A 212 -4.86 12.21 -1.49
CA CYS A 212 -3.69 12.47 -2.34
C CYS A 212 -4.10 13.12 -3.68
N THR A 213 -5.28 13.72 -3.78
CA THR A 213 -5.77 14.29 -5.07
C THR A 213 -4.84 15.37 -5.63
N GLU A 214 -4.13 16.08 -4.76
CA GLU A 214 -3.18 17.14 -5.13
C GLU A 214 -2.01 16.65 -6.00
N VAL A 215 -1.68 15.35 -6.00
CA VAL A 215 -0.62 14.80 -6.88
C VAL A 215 -1.15 14.32 -8.24
N ARG A 216 -2.44 14.53 -8.55
CA ARG A 216 -3.01 14.21 -9.87
C ARG A 216 -2.33 15.05 -10.95
N GLY A 217 -1.82 14.41 -12.00
CA GLY A 217 -1.11 15.09 -13.08
C GLY A 217 0.36 15.40 -12.76
N PHE A 218 0.86 14.92 -11.63
CA PHE A 218 2.27 14.99 -11.25
C PHE A 218 2.93 13.61 -11.36
N VAL A 219 4.25 13.60 -11.40
CA VAL A 219 5.11 12.41 -11.38
C VAL A 219 6.13 12.54 -10.25
N ALA A 220 6.60 11.42 -9.71
CA ALA A 220 7.70 11.39 -8.74
C ALA A 220 8.77 10.40 -9.22
N PHE A 221 10.00 10.63 -8.78
CA PHE A 221 11.17 9.81 -9.09
C PHE A 221 11.61 9.05 -7.84
N TYR A 222 12.20 7.87 -8.04
CA TYR A 222 12.87 7.17 -6.93
C TYR A 222 14.18 7.88 -6.62
N ASP A 223 14.20 8.72 -5.58
CA ASP A 223 15.37 9.51 -5.15
C ASP A 223 16.62 8.63 -4.97
N GLU A 224 16.46 7.37 -4.57
CA GLU A 224 17.53 6.37 -4.46
C GLU A 224 18.18 5.98 -5.81
N LYS A 225 17.52 6.26 -6.93
CA LYS A 225 17.92 5.92 -8.31
C LYS A 225 18.28 7.13 -9.17
N VAL A 226 18.07 8.35 -8.69
CA VAL A 226 18.30 9.60 -9.43
C VAL A 226 19.15 10.56 -8.62
N ASP A 227 19.67 11.59 -9.26
CA ASP A 227 20.27 12.72 -8.53
C ASP A 227 19.24 13.84 -8.40
N VAL A 228 19.10 14.37 -7.19
CA VAL A 228 18.12 15.43 -6.87
C VAL A 228 18.86 16.64 -6.32
N TRP A 229 18.49 17.83 -6.80
CA TRP A 229 18.92 19.11 -6.25
C TRP A 229 17.70 19.86 -5.73
N VAL A 230 17.85 20.47 -4.57
CA VAL A 230 16.85 21.33 -3.94
C VAL A 230 17.50 22.68 -3.65
N ASP A 231 16.94 23.75 -4.22
CA ASP A 231 17.44 25.12 -4.07
C ASP A 231 18.94 25.27 -4.41
N GLY A 232 19.40 24.51 -5.42
CA GLY A 232 20.78 24.48 -5.89
C GLY A 232 21.70 23.49 -5.17
N GLU A 233 21.26 22.89 -4.06
CA GLU A 233 22.05 21.94 -3.28
C GLU A 233 21.72 20.48 -3.63
N LYS A 234 22.75 19.66 -3.89
CA LYS A 234 22.56 18.23 -4.19
C LYS A 234 22.15 17.48 -2.92
N VAL A 235 21.02 16.80 -2.96
CA VAL A 235 20.50 16.00 -1.85
C VAL A 235 21.15 14.62 -1.85
N LYS A 236 21.51 14.13 -0.66
CA LYS A 236 22.00 12.76 -0.50
C LYS A 236 20.84 11.78 -0.73
N ARG A 237 21.09 10.73 -1.50
CA ARG A 237 20.13 9.63 -1.67
C ARG A 237 19.80 8.97 -0.31
N PRO A 238 18.52 8.64 -0.06
CA PRO A 238 18.10 7.99 1.17
C PRO A 238 18.71 6.60 1.35
#